data_AF-A0A7V6YVH9-F1
#
_entry.id   AF-A0A7V6YVH9-F1
#
_cell.length_a   1.000
_cell.length_b   1.000
_cell.length_c   1.000
_cell.angle_alpha   90.00
_cell.angle_beta   90.00
_cell.angle_gamma   90.00
#
_symmetry.space_group_name_H-M   'P 1'
#
loop_
_entity.id
_entity.type
_entity.pdbx_description
1 polymer ?
#
loop_
_entity_poly.entity_id
_entity_poly.type
_entity_poly.pdbx_seq_one_letter_code
_entity_poly.pdbx_strand_id
1 'polypeptide(L)'
;MYKGTTYVPLRFMAESMGKEVEWDAKNNTIYVGKKPLGATGIIYLSDLSPSGTNLVGNPVNKGSKFEMNGVKYEQSKVLQSEAAKYESKTSYYLYKEYSRLTGIVGMDDATQKDEAKSSFYIYADGKLVYSNESLLKGKGPAKVDIDLKGVNKIDIVFKPDSSSKYSYYINFADIVLEK
;
A
#
# COMPACT_ATOMS: atom_id res chain seq x y z
N MET A 1 -24.98 2.89 39.65
CA MET A 1 -26.29 2.88 38.97
C MET A 1 -26.72 4.32 38.74
N TYR A 2 -26.89 4.75 37.50
CA TYR A 2 -27.47 6.07 37.18
C TYR A 2 -28.83 5.80 36.54
N LYS A 3 -29.93 6.25 37.16
CA LYS A 3 -31.31 6.08 36.68
C LYS A 3 -31.76 4.64 36.39
N GLY A 4 -31.26 3.64 37.13
CA GLY A 4 -31.65 2.23 36.92
C GLY A 4 -31.07 1.57 35.67
N THR A 5 -30.16 2.25 34.94
CA THR A 5 -29.43 1.67 33.81
C THR A 5 -28.10 1.08 34.28
N THR A 6 -27.84 -0.17 33.93
CA THR A 6 -26.54 -0.82 34.09
C THR A 6 -25.67 -0.47 32.90
N TYR A 7 -24.51 0.16 33.16
CA TYR A 7 -23.51 0.42 32.13
C TYR A 7 -22.54 -0.74 32.08
N VAL A 8 -22.36 -1.30 30.88
CA VAL A 8 -21.44 -2.41 30.65
C VAL A 8 -20.23 -1.88 29.87
N PRO A 9 -19.00 -2.24 30.26
CA PRO A 9 -17.82 -1.87 29.48
C PRO A 9 -17.87 -2.50 28.09
N LEU A 10 -18.09 -1.67 27.06
CA LEU A 10 -18.23 -2.12 25.68
C LEU A 10 -17.05 -2.99 25.22
N ARG A 11 -15.82 -2.57 25.56
CA ARG A 11 -14.58 -3.26 25.18
C ARG A 11 -14.53 -4.68 25.74
N PHE A 12 -14.86 -4.84 27.03
CA PHE A 12 -14.88 -6.14 27.68
C PHE A 12 -15.87 -7.10 26.98
N MET A 13 -17.08 -6.62 26.68
CA MET A 13 -18.07 -7.45 25.99
C MET A 13 -17.62 -7.82 24.58
N ALA A 14 -17.13 -6.87 23.79
CA ALA A 14 -16.65 -7.11 22.45
C ALA A 14 -15.47 -8.11 22.40
N GLU A 15 -14.47 -7.92 23.26
CA GLU A 15 -13.31 -8.81 23.36
C GLU A 15 -13.70 -10.21 23.84
N SER A 16 -14.67 -10.32 24.77
CA SER A 16 -15.22 -11.62 25.20
C SER A 16 -15.91 -12.39 24.05
N MET A 17 -16.40 -11.66 23.03
CA MET A 17 -16.97 -12.21 21.80
C MET A 17 -15.92 -12.40 20.69
N GLY A 18 -14.64 -12.24 20.99
CA GLY A 18 -13.53 -12.35 20.03
C GLY A 18 -13.50 -11.23 18.99
N LYS A 19 -14.06 -10.05 19.30
CA LYS A 19 -14.05 -8.88 18.43
C LYS A 19 -13.04 -7.85 18.93
N GLU A 20 -12.17 -7.41 18.04
CA GLU A 20 -11.27 -6.29 18.30
C GLU A 20 -12.05 -4.97 18.41
N VAL A 21 -11.56 -4.04 19.23
CA VAL A 21 -12.15 -2.72 19.40
C VAL A 21 -11.12 -1.65 19.08
N GLU A 22 -11.38 -0.91 18.00
CA GLU A 22 -10.54 0.19 17.54
C GLU A 22 -11.26 1.53 17.80
N TRP A 23 -10.52 2.50 18.30
CA TRP A 23 -11.01 3.87 18.45
C TRP A 23 -10.44 4.77 17.35
N ASP A 24 -11.32 5.35 16.55
CA ASP A 24 -10.98 6.40 15.60
C ASP A 24 -11.27 7.77 16.22
N ALA A 25 -10.22 8.37 16.80
CA ALA A 25 -10.29 9.68 17.43
C ALA A 25 -10.64 10.81 16.46
N LYS A 26 -10.28 10.69 15.17
CA LYS A 26 -10.54 11.72 14.17
C LYS A 26 -12.03 11.85 13.89
N ASN A 27 -12.73 10.71 13.83
CA ASN A 27 -14.15 10.65 13.51
C ASN A 27 -15.04 10.42 14.75
N ASN A 28 -14.47 10.43 15.95
CA ASN A 28 -15.14 10.09 17.20
C ASN A 28 -15.96 8.78 17.12
N THR A 29 -15.40 7.76 16.46
CA THR A 29 -16.12 6.51 16.14
C THR A 29 -15.41 5.30 16.74
N ILE A 30 -16.18 4.40 17.36
CA ILE A 30 -15.70 3.09 17.82
C ILE A 30 -16.07 2.03 16.78
N TYR A 31 -15.08 1.27 16.31
CA TYR A 31 -15.31 0.08 15.50
C TYR A 31 -15.21 -1.17 16.36
N VAL A 32 -16.17 -2.08 16.21
CA VAL A 32 -16.19 -3.39 16.86
C VAL A 32 -16.13 -4.47 15.78
N GLY A 33 -15.07 -5.27 15.79
CA GLY A 33 -14.77 -6.25 14.75
C GLY A 33 -14.03 -5.62 13.56
N LYS A 34 -14.33 -6.06 12.34
CA LYS A 34 -13.67 -5.52 11.13
C LYS A 34 -14.16 -4.10 10.86
N LYS A 35 -13.22 -3.16 10.79
CA LYS A 35 -13.47 -1.79 10.34
C LYS A 35 -13.99 -1.80 8.90
N PRO A 36 -15.10 -1.11 8.58
CA PRO A 36 -15.56 -0.96 7.21
C PRO A 36 -14.49 -0.27 6.35
N LEU A 37 -14.38 -0.69 5.09
CA LEU A 37 -13.46 -0.06 4.14
C LEU A 37 -13.79 1.44 4.00
N GLY A 38 -12.80 2.30 4.21
CA GLY A 38 -12.95 3.75 4.09
C GLY A 38 -13.66 4.44 5.24
N ALA A 39 -13.82 3.78 6.39
CA ALA A 39 -14.48 4.37 7.54
C ALA A 39 -13.76 5.61 8.11
N THR A 40 -12.46 5.78 7.82
CA THR A 40 -11.64 6.97 8.12
C THR A 40 -11.66 8.04 7.02
N GLY A 41 -12.33 7.78 5.90
CA GLY A 41 -12.18 8.53 4.64
C GLY A 41 -10.85 8.27 3.92
N ILE A 42 -9.98 7.44 4.51
CA ILE A 42 -8.70 7.00 3.97
C ILE A 42 -8.88 5.53 3.60
N ILE A 43 -8.68 5.20 2.33
CA ILE A 43 -8.68 3.82 1.87
C ILE A 43 -7.26 3.50 1.48
N TYR A 44 -6.63 2.53 2.14
CA TYR A 44 -5.34 2.10 1.65
C TYR A 44 -5.56 1.28 0.38
N LEU A 45 -4.72 1.49 -0.63
CA LEU A 45 -4.70 0.61 -1.80
C LEU A 45 -4.45 -0.85 -1.37
N SER A 46 -3.82 -1.03 -0.20
CA SER A 46 -3.62 -2.35 0.37
C SER A 46 -4.90 -3.10 0.70
N ASP A 47 -5.97 -2.38 0.98
CA ASP A 47 -7.27 -2.92 1.37
C ASP A 47 -8.11 -3.33 0.15
N LEU A 48 -7.72 -2.90 -1.06
CA LEU A 48 -8.30 -3.37 -2.31
C LEU A 48 -7.69 -4.70 -2.75
N SER A 49 -8.54 -5.57 -3.28
CA SER A 49 -8.11 -6.78 -3.98
C SER A 49 -7.58 -6.41 -5.38
N PRO A 50 -6.36 -6.82 -5.75
CA PRO A 50 -5.87 -6.60 -7.11
C PRO A 50 -6.72 -7.38 -8.12
N SER A 51 -7.02 -6.76 -9.26
CA SER A 51 -7.79 -7.37 -10.35
C SER A 51 -6.93 -8.25 -11.27
N GLY A 52 -5.61 -8.20 -11.13
CA GLY A 52 -4.66 -8.99 -11.91
C GLY A 52 -3.23 -8.71 -11.49
N THR A 53 -2.39 -9.74 -11.55
CA THR A 53 -0.96 -9.63 -11.25
C THR A 53 -0.17 -10.61 -12.12
N ASN A 54 0.97 -10.17 -12.65
CA ASN A 54 1.97 -11.04 -13.29
C ASN A 54 3.25 -11.12 -12.45
N LEU A 55 3.12 -10.93 -11.13
CA LEU A 55 4.24 -11.06 -10.20
C LEU A 55 4.89 -12.44 -10.34
N VAL A 56 6.18 -12.42 -10.67
CA VAL A 56 7.10 -13.54 -10.51
C VAL A 56 7.59 -13.38 -9.05
N GLY A 57 7.15 -14.27 -8.16
CA GLY A 57 7.27 -14.13 -6.70
C GLY A 57 6.03 -13.50 -6.05
N ASN A 58 5.36 -14.22 -5.15
CA ASN A 58 4.14 -13.73 -4.49
C ASN A 58 4.37 -12.36 -3.81
N PRO A 59 3.39 -11.43 -3.80
CA PRO A 59 3.45 -10.27 -2.92
C PRO A 59 3.46 -10.76 -1.47
N VAL A 60 4.63 -10.75 -0.84
CA VAL A 60 4.81 -11.35 0.48
C VAL A 60 4.48 -10.31 1.56
N ASN A 61 3.27 -10.40 2.13
CA ASN A 61 2.95 -9.81 3.44
C ASN A 61 3.61 -10.63 4.57
N LYS A 62 4.92 -10.83 4.56
CA LYS A 62 5.60 -11.38 5.76
C LYS A 62 6.02 -10.18 6.56
N GLY A 63 5.56 -10.08 7.80
CA GLY A 63 5.78 -9.01 8.80
C GLY A 63 7.23 -8.60 9.02
N SER A 64 7.84 -8.13 7.94
CA SER A 64 9.18 -7.62 7.82
C SER A 64 9.04 -6.12 8.01
N LYS A 65 9.96 -5.54 8.76
CA LYS A 65 10.02 -4.10 8.96
C LYS A 65 10.36 -3.50 7.59
N PHE A 66 9.37 -2.94 6.91
CA PHE A 66 9.57 -2.34 5.59
C PHE A 66 10.27 -1.00 5.80
N GLU A 67 11.50 -0.93 5.30
CA GLU A 67 12.39 0.20 5.55
C GLU A 67 12.87 0.74 4.20
N MET A 68 12.77 2.05 4.01
CA MET A 68 13.31 2.74 2.84
C MET A 68 14.20 3.87 3.31
N ASN A 69 15.49 3.77 3.01
CA ASN A 69 16.50 4.75 3.39
C ASN A 69 16.51 5.04 4.90
N GLY A 70 16.44 4.00 5.73
CA GLY A 70 16.45 4.09 7.19
C GLY A 70 15.12 4.45 7.85
N VAL A 71 14.06 4.71 7.07
CA VAL A 71 12.72 5.05 7.58
C VAL A 71 11.82 3.83 7.51
N LYS A 72 11.21 3.47 8.64
CA LYS A 72 10.26 2.36 8.74
C LYS A 72 8.84 2.79 8.41
N TYR A 73 8.12 1.92 7.71
CA TYR A 73 6.74 2.14 7.29
C TYR A 73 5.84 1.02 7.83
N GLU A 74 4.77 1.39 8.52
CA GLU A 74 3.83 0.47 9.18
C GLU A 74 2.86 -0.17 8.17
N GLN A 75 2.48 0.56 7.11
CA GLN A 75 1.57 0.11 6.06
C GLN A 75 2.27 0.16 4.71
N SER A 76 2.90 -0.94 4.30
CA SER A 76 3.44 -1.03 2.95
C SER A 76 3.18 -2.37 2.30
N LYS A 77 2.91 -2.32 1.00
CA LYS A 77 2.91 -3.49 0.14
C LYS A 77 4.26 -3.58 -0.55
N VAL A 78 4.85 -4.77 -0.49
CA VAL A 78 6.01 -5.10 -1.31
C VAL A 78 5.52 -5.50 -2.68
N LEU A 79 6.07 -4.85 -3.70
CA LEU A 79 5.98 -5.33 -5.06
C LEU A 79 7.37 -5.87 -5.43
N GLN A 80 7.40 -7.18 -5.68
CA GLN A 80 8.62 -7.91 -6.01
C GLN A 80 8.72 -8.09 -7.52
N SER A 81 9.95 -8.01 -8.05
CA SER A 81 10.29 -8.61 -9.33
C SER A 81 11.26 -9.76 -9.05
N GLU A 82 10.83 -11.01 -9.24
CA GLU A 82 11.73 -12.16 -9.14
C GLU A 82 12.72 -12.15 -10.29
N ALA A 83 14.00 -12.21 -9.92
CA ALA A 83 15.16 -12.30 -10.79
C ALA A 83 15.42 -11.11 -11.72
N ALA A 84 15.17 -9.84 -11.33
CA ALA A 84 15.68 -8.62 -11.99
C ALA A 84 15.56 -8.49 -13.53
N LYS A 85 14.84 -9.40 -14.18
CA LYS A 85 14.80 -9.59 -15.63
C LYS A 85 13.44 -9.27 -16.21
N TYR A 86 12.39 -9.31 -15.39
CA TYR A 86 11.02 -9.22 -15.85
C TYR A 86 10.27 -8.09 -15.17
N GLU A 87 9.53 -7.36 -15.99
CA GLU A 87 8.55 -6.36 -15.54
C GLU A 87 7.48 -7.03 -14.69
N SER A 88 7.19 -6.43 -13.52
CA SER A 88 6.02 -6.81 -12.73
C SER A 88 4.95 -5.74 -12.81
N LYS A 89 3.70 -6.19 -12.82
CA LYS A 89 2.50 -5.38 -12.93
C LYS A 89 1.45 -5.88 -11.96
N THR A 90 0.78 -4.95 -11.30
CA THR A 90 -0.43 -5.22 -10.51
C THR A 90 -1.51 -4.22 -10.88
N SER A 91 -2.70 -4.73 -11.15
CA SER A 91 -3.86 -3.96 -11.61
C SER A 91 -4.89 -3.82 -10.50
N TYR A 92 -5.55 -2.66 -10.43
CA TYR A 92 -6.68 -2.40 -9.54
C TYR A 92 -7.81 -1.72 -10.30
N TYR A 93 -9.03 -2.22 -10.16
CA TYR A 93 -10.22 -1.48 -10.56
C TYR A 93 -10.63 -0.54 -9.43
N LEU A 94 -10.75 0.74 -9.78
CA LEU A 94 -11.11 1.84 -8.90
C LEU A 94 -12.57 2.27 -9.06
N TYR A 95 -13.23 1.81 -10.13
CA TYR A 95 -14.64 2.07 -10.43
C TYR A 95 -15.02 3.55 -10.37
N LYS A 96 -14.07 4.46 -10.63
CA LYS A 96 -14.24 5.92 -10.58
C LYS A 96 -14.64 6.45 -9.20
N GLU A 97 -14.42 5.68 -8.14
CA GLU A 97 -14.81 6.05 -6.77
C GLU A 97 -13.79 6.95 -6.06
N TYR A 98 -12.63 7.19 -6.69
CA TYR A 98 -11.49 7.85 -6.07
C TYR A 98 -11.03 9.04 -6.92
N SER A 99 -10.64 10.12 -6.26
CA SER A 99 -10.18 11.37 -6.87
C SER A 99 -8.67 11.54 -6.82
N ARG A 100 -7.97 10.85 -5.91
CA ARG A 100 -6.52 10.98 -5.76
C ARG A 100 -5.88 9.71 -5.21
N LEU A 101 -4.64 9.46 -5.62
CA LEU A 101 -3.76 8.52 -4.94
C LEU A 101 -2.49 9.22 -4.50
N THR A 102 -2.13 9.02 -3.25
CA THR A 102 -0.87 9.51 -2.67
C THR A 102 -0.10 8.40 -2.00
N GLY A 103 1.21 8.57 -1.89
CA GLY A 103 2.02 7.85 -0.91
C GLY A 103 3.48 7.79 -1.34
N ILE A 104 4.17 6.70 -1.03
CA ILE A 104 5.63 6.67 -1.07
C ILE A 104 6.13 5.40 -1.76
N VAL A 105 7.11 5.53 -2.66
CA VAL A 105 7.78 4.43 -3.35
C VAL A 105 9.29 4.50 -3.16
N GLY A 106 9.93 3.37 -2.88
CA GLY A 106 11.38 3.33 -2.65
C GLY A 106 11.93 1.91 -2.55
N MET A 107 13.24 1.77 -2.72
CA MET A 107 13.89 0.47 -2.62
C MET A 107 13.92 0.01 -1.17
N ASP A 108 13.57 -1.25 -0.95
CA ASP A 108 13.59 -1.86 0.38
C ASP A 108 15.03 -2.08 0.87
N ASP A 109 15.34 -1.59 2.08
CA ASP A 109 16.67 -1.67 2.69
C ASP A 109 17.18 -3.11 2.85
N ALA A 110 16.30 -4.09 3.08
CA ALA A 110 16.70 -5.50 3.27
C ALA A 110 17.23 -6.15 1.97
N THR A 111 16.99 -5.53 0.80
CA THR A 111 17.49 -6.02 -0.48
C THR A 111 18.38 -5.05 -1.25
N GLN A 112 18.82 -3.97 -0.61
CA GLN A 112 19.78 -3.02 -1.18
C GLN A 112 21.18 -3.62 -1.36
N LYS A 113 21.36 -4.41 -2.42
CA LYS A 113 22.69 -4.72 -2.96
C LYS A 113 23.16 -3.57 -3.85
N ASP A 114 24.45 -3.27 -3.78
CA ASP A 114 25.08 -2.22 -4.58
C ASP A 114 24.81 -2.47 -6.08
N GLU A 115 24.41 -1.43 -6.81
CA GLU A 115 24.10 -1.40 -8.26
C GLU A 115 22.64 -1.66 -8.71
N ALA A 116 21.70 -2.03 -7.83
CA ALA A 116 20.32 -2.24 -8.26
C ALA A 116 19.64 -0.93 -8.73
N LYS A 117 19.11 -0.95 -9.97
CA LYS A 117 18.33 0.14 -10.55
C LYS A 117 16.98 -0.35 -11.02
N SER A 118 15.95 0.46 -10.82
CA SER A 118 14.60 0.15 -11.29
C SER A 118 13.85 1.40 -11.68
N SER A 119 12.82 1.18 -12.50
CA SER A 119 11.85 2.20 -12.87
C SER A 119 10.46 1.78 -12.43
N PHE A 120 9.66 2.74 -12.00
CA PHE A 120 8.31 2.57 -11.52
C PHE A 120 7.35 3.45 -12.31
N TYR A 121 6.21 2.90 -12.69
CA TYR A 121 5.21 3.58 -13.50
C TYR A 121 3.81 3.31 -12.95
N ILE A 122 2.94 4.32 -13.03
CA ILE A 122 1.51 4.15 -12.82
C ILE A 122 0.80 4.59 -14.08
N TYR A 123 -0.06 3.71 -14.60
CA TYR A 123 -0.95 4.00 -15.71
C TYR A 123 -2.39 4.05 -15.21
N ALA A 124 -3.11 5.12 -15.54
CA ALA A 124 -4.54 5.26 -15.30
C ALA A 124 -5.30 5.03 -16.61
N ASP A 125 -6.16 4.03 -16.67
CA ASP A 125 -6.90 3.61 -17.87
C ASP A 125 -6.00 3.46 -19.11
N GLY A 126 -4.77 2.95 -18.89
CA GLY A 126 -3.75 2.74 -19.93
C GLY A 126 -2.88 3.96 -20.25
N LYS A 127 -3.18 5.15 -19.70
CA LYS A 127 -2.37 6.35 -19.88
C LYS A 127 -1.34 6.49 -18.75
N LEU A 128 -0.08 6.76 -19.08
CA LEU A 128 0.95 7.03 -18.07
C LEU A 128 0.59 8.30 -17.29
N VAL A 129 0.50 8.19 -15.96
CA VAL A 129 0.20 9.31 -15.04
C VAL A 129 1.29 9.57 -14.01
N TYR A 130 2.17 8.60 -13.77
CA TYR A 130 3.33 8.77 -12.91
C TYR A 130 4.49 7.90 -13.37
N SER A 131 5.71 8.39 -13.21
CA SER A 131 6.93 7.65 -13.48
C SER A 131 8.04 8.05 -12.52
N ASN A 132 8.85 7.09 -12.10
CA ASN A 132 10.11 7.30 -11.42
C ASN A 132 11.15 6.35 -12.00
N GLU A 133 12.08 6.88 -12.79
CA GLU A 133 13.09 6.10 -13.51
C GLU A 133 14.44 6.05 -12.78
N SER A 134 14.43 6.36 -11.48
CA SER A 134 15.65 6.53 -10.70
C SER A 134 15.48 5.96 -9.30
N LEU A 135 14.90 4.77 -9.19
CA LEU A 135 14.93 4.01 -7.95
C LEU A 135 16.30 3.32 -7.86
N LEU A 136 17.15 3.84 -6.97
CA LEU A 136 18.55 3.46 -6.79
C LEU A 136 18.88 3.38 -5.29
N LYS A 137 19.82 2.50 -4.93
CA LYS A 137 20.36 2.43 -3.57
C LYS A 137 20.87 3.80 -3.10
N GLY A 138 20.55 4.16 -1.86
CA GLY A 138 20.94 5.45 -1.25
C GLY A 138 20.17 6.66 -1.77
N LYS A 139 19.29 6.49 -2.77
CA LYS A 139 18.31 7.51 -3.12
C LYS A 139 17.10 7.34 -2.21
N GLY A 140 16.80 8.39 -1.45
CA GLY A 140 15.62 8.40 -0.58
C GLY A 140 14.32 8.10 -1.35
N PRO A 141 13.28 7.67 -0.64
CA PRO A 141 12.02 7.31 -1.27
C PRO A 141 11.36 8.52 -1.95
N ALA A 142 10.58 8.26 -2.99
CA ALA A 142 9.89 9.27 -3.78
C ALA A 142 8.40 9.33 -3.42
N LYS A 143 7.85 10.54 -3.44
CA LYS A 143 6.41 10.76 -3.27
C LYS A 143 5.66 10.45 -4.56
N VAL A 144 4.59 9.71 -4.43
CA VAL A 144 3.56 9.52 -5.45
C VAL A 144 2.38 10.41 -5.11
N ASP A 145 1.89 11.14 -6.10
CA ASP A 145 0.73 12.01 -6.01
C ASP A 145 0.10 12.10 -7.40
N ILE A 146 -1.07 11.48 -7.59
CA ILE A 146 -1.75 11.39 -8.88
C ILE A 146 -3.23 11.74 -8.75
N ASP A 147 -3.74 12.48 -9.74
CA ASP A 147 -5.17 12.71 -9.93
C ASP A 147 -5.83 11.43 -10.48
N LEU A 148 -6.90 11.00 -9.84
CA LEU A 148 -7.67 9.81 -10.20
C LEU A 148 -9.11 10.12 -10.62
N LYS A 149 -9.49 11.40 -10.77
CA LYS A 149 -10.86 11.77 -11.15
C LYS A 149 -11.31 11.06 -12.42
N GLY A 150 -12.37 10.25 -12.27
CA GLY A 150 -12.97 9.49 -13.37
C GLY A 150 -12.17 8.27 -13.82
N VAL A 151 -11.08 7.92 -13.14
CA VAL A 151 -10.23 6.77 -13.47
C VAL A 151 -10.93 5.48 -13.05
N ASN A 152 -11.08 4.55 -13.99
CA ASN A 152 -11.71 3.26 -13.73
C ASN A 152 -10.71 2.20 -13.26
N LYS A 153 -9.48 2.24 -13.77
CA LYS A 153 -8.44 1.24 -13.49
C LYS A 153 -7.07 1.90 -13.38
N ILE A 154 -6.26 1.42 -12.44
CA ILE A 154 -4.82 1.70 -12.43
C ILE A 154 -4.01 0.42 -12.64
N ASP A 155 -2.90 0.57 -13.34
CA ASP A 155 -1.85 -0.43 -13.49
C ASP A 155 -0.57 0.12 -12.88
N ILE A 156 -0.07 -0.58 -11.87
CA ILE A 156 1.20 -0.29 -11.20
C ILE A 156 2.25 -1.21 -11.79
N VAL A 157 3.33 -0.64 -12.33
CA VAL A 157 4.33 -1.36 -13.12
C VAL A 157 5.74 -1.07 -12.59
N PHE A 158 6.52 -2.12 -12.34
CA PHE A 158 7.94 -2.03 -12.05
C PHE A 158 8.74 -2.66 -13.18
N LYS A 159 9.68 -1.90 -13.72
CA LYS A 159 10.60 -2.34 -14.76
C LYS A 159 12.01 -2.39 -14.17
N PRO A 160 12.56 -3.58 -13.93
CA PRO A 160 13.91 -3.67 -13.45
C PRO A 160 14.93 -3.27 -14.52
N ASP A 161 16.07 -2.72 -14.10
CA ASP A 161 17.22 -2.63 -14.99
C ASP A 161 17.77 -4.03 -15.23
N SER A 162 17.68 -4.46 -16.50
CA SER A 162 18.06 -5.79 -16.99
C SER A 162 19.52 -6.18 -16.73
N SER A 163 20.39 -5.22 -16.38
CA SER A 163 21.79 -5.49 -16.03
C SER A 163 21.98 -6.02 -14.60
N SER A 164 20.97 -5.92 -13.73
CA SER A 164 21.07 -6.37 -12.33
C SER A 164 21.07 -7.90 -12.23
N LYS A 165 22.02 -8.45 -11.45
CA LYS A 165 22.17 -9.90 -11.20
C LYS A 165 21.38 -10.38 -9.98
N TYR A 166 20.69 -9.49 -9.27
CA TYR A 166 20.05 -9.79 -7.98
C TYR A 166 18.58 -9.36 -7.96
N SER A 167 17.72 -10.20 -7.39
CA SER A 167 16.36 -9.81 -7.03
C SER A 167 16.40 -8.71 -5.96
N TYR A 168 15.56 -7.70 -6.12
CA TYR A 168 15.36 -6.64 -5.14
C TYR A 168 13.87 -6.35 -4.96
N TYR A 169 13.52 -5.77 -3.83
CA TYR A 169 12.16 -5.38 -3.50
C TYR A 169 11.99 -3.87 -3.61
N ILE A 170 10.82 -3.46 -4.07
CA ILE A 170 10.40 -2.08 -4.00
C ILE A 170 9.19 -2.03 -3.08
N ASN A 171 9.30 -1.17 -2.08
CA ASN A 171 8.24 -0.92 -1.13
C ASN A 171 7.33 0.17 -1.68
N PHE A 172 6.04 -0.08 -1.51
CA PHE A 172 4.99 0.89 -1.78
C PHE A 172 4.24 1.12 -0.46
N ALA A 173 4.56 2.25 0.17
CA ALA A 173 4.18 2.57 1.54
C ALA A 173 3.17 3.73 1.61
N ASP A 174 2.28 3.65 2.59
CA ASP A 174 1.27 4.67 2.90
C ASP A 174 0.46 5.10 1.67
N ILE A 175 0.09 4.10 0.85
CA ILE A 175 -0.63 4.34 -0.40
C ILE A 175 -2.10 4.49 -0.09
N VAL A 176 -2.55 5.73 -0.14
CA VAL A 176 -3.89 6.15 0.19
C VAL A 176 -4.62 6.53 -1.09
N LEU A 177 -5.85 6.05 -1.17
CA LEU A 177 -6.87 6.49 -2.10
C LEU A 177 -7.82 7.43 -1.37
N GLU A 178 -8.05 8.60 -1.97
CA GLU A 178 -9.01 9.60 -1.51
C GLU A 178 -10.22 9.60 -2.45
N LYS A 179 -11.42 9.81 -1.89
CA LYS A 179 -12.65 9.95 -2.68
C LYS A 179 -12.77 11.32 -3.33
#